data_AF-A0A932PG67-F1
#
_entry.id   AF-A0A932PG67-F1
#
_cell.length_a   1.000
_cell.length_b   1.000
_cell.length_c   1.000
_cell.angle_alpha   90.00
_cell.angle_beta   90.00
_cell.angle_gamma   90.00
#
_symmetry.space_group_name_H-M   'P 1'
#
loop_
_entity.id
_entity.type
_entity.pdbx_description
1 polymer ?
#
loop_
_entity_poly.entity_id
_entity_poly.type
_entity_poly.pdbx_seq_one_letter_code
_entity_poly.pdbx_strand_id
1 'polypeptide(L)' 'MQQITLDKVQSEIIVHAQGKVQIRDHTGKVLGYLSRPFTAEQIAEAKRRLASDQPRYTTEQVLAHLRSLDPS' A
#
# COMPACT_ATOMS: atom_id res chain seq x y z
N MET A 1 -2.82 -25.00 5.28
CA MET A 1 -2.28 -23.63 5.19
C MET A 1 -0.79 -23.75 4.94
N GLN A 2 -0.25 -23.10 3.90
CA GLN A 2 1.21 -23.12 3.64
C GLN A 2 1.86 -21.91 4.31
N GLN A 3 3.06 -22.08 4.88
CA GLN A 3 3.77 -21.05 5.64
C GLN A 3 5.27 -21.06 5.33
N ILE A 4 5.91 -19.89 5.42
CA ILE A 4 7.36 -19.71 5.32
C ILE A 4 7.82 -19.04 6.62
N THR A 5 8.74 -19.69 7.33
CA THR A 5 9.34 -19.14 8.55
C THR A 5 10.58 -18.35 8.18
N LEU A 6 10.64 -17.11 8.67
CA LEU A 6 11.74 -16.20 8.41
C LEU A 6 12.77 -16.27 9.52
N ASP A 7 14.04 -16.08 9.17
CA ASP A 7 15.09 -15.89 10.16
C ASP A 7 15.06 -14.47 10.78
N LYS A 8 15.93 -14.24 11.76
CA LYS A 8 16.02 -12.96 12.45
C LYS A 8 16.28 -11.80 11.49
N VAL A 9 17.25 -11.94 10.58
CA VAL A 9 17.63 -10.87 9.64
C VAL A 9 16.47 -10.54 8.70
N GLN A 10 15.81 -11.57 8.17
CA GLN A 10 14.65 -11.44 7.30
C GLN A 10 13.47 -10.78 8.02
N SER A 11 13.23 -11.13 9.29
CA SER A 11 12.17 -10.51 10.09
C SER A 11 12.41 -9.02 10.33
N GLU A 12 13.65 -8.61 10.64
CA GLU A 12 14.05 -7.21 10.83
C GLU A 12 13.81 -6.38 9.55
N ILE A 13 14.14 -6.93 8.38
CA ILE A 13 13.88 -6.28 7.08
C ILE A 13 12.39 -5.98 6.92
N ILE A 14 11.51 -6.93 7.25
CA ILE A 14 10.06 -6.74 7.13
C ILE A 14 9.55 -5.73 8.14
N VAL A 15 10.03 -5.80 9.39
CA VAL A 15 9.59 -4.90 10.47
C VAL A 15 9.97 -3.46 10.15
N HIS A 16 11.15 -3.21 9.61
CA HIS A 16 11.67 -1.87 9.37
C HIS A 16 11.48 -1.34 7.95
N ALA A 17 10.98 -2.16 7.02
CA ALA A 17 10.70 -1.72 5.67
C ALA A 17 9.67 -0.58 5.64
N GLN A 18 10.07 0.56 5.07
CA GLN A 18 9.18 1.66 4.72
C GLN A 18 8.55 1.41 3.34
N GLY A 19 7.76 0.33 3.20
CA GLY A 19 7.09 0.01 1.95
C GLY A 19 6.91 -1.48 1.68
N LYS A 20 6.86 -1.83 0.38
CA LYS A 20 6.74 -3.22 -0.07
C LYS A 20 8.10 -3.91 -0.04
N VAL A 21 8.18 -5.08 0.58
CA VAL A 21 9.35 -5.96 0.55
C VAL A 21 9.20 -6.94 -0.60
N GLN A 22 10.19 -7.04 -1.47
CA GLN A 22 10.19 -7.99 -2.57
C GLN A 22 10.70 -9.36 -2.10
N ILE A 23 9.94 -10.42 -2.38
CA ILE A 23 10.36 -11.80 -2.13
C ILE A 23 10.97 -12.34 -3.42
N ARG A 24 12.19 -12.87 -3.33
CA ARG A 24 12.90 -13.49 -4.45
C ARG A 24 13.34 -14.91 -4.10
N ASP A 25 13.47 -15.77 -5.11
CA ASP A 25 14.15 -17.05 -4.95
C ASP A 25 15.68 -16.91 -4.99
N HIS A 26 16.39 -18.03 -4.83
CA HIS A 26 17.85 -18.09 -4.83
C HIS A 26 18.50 -17.69 -6.17
N THR A 27 17.74 -17.73 -7.28
CA THR A 27 18.20 -17.27 -8.60
C THR A 27 18.00 -15.76 -8.78
N GLY A 28 17.31 -15.12 -7.83
CA GLY A 28 16.95 -13.71 -7.88
C GLY A 28 15.61 -13.42 -8.57
N LYS A 29 14.86 -14.45 -8.99
CA LYS A 29 13.53 -14.29 -9.60
C LYS A 29 12.53 -13.84 -8.55
N VAL A 30 11.70 -12.87 -8.89
CA VAL A 30 10.66 -12.32 -8.02
C VAL A 30 9.49 -13.29 -7.90
N LEU A 31 9.18 -13.69 -6.67
CA LEU A 31 8.03 -14.55 -6.35
C LEU A 31 6.81 -13.72 -5.91
N GLY A 32 7.03 -12.52 -5.37
CA GLY A 32 5.96 -11.64 -4.94
C GLY A 32 6.42 -10.47 -4.08
N TYR A 33 5.46 -9.83 -3.41
CA TYR A 33 5.71 -8.69 -2.53
C TYR A 33 4.95 -8.86 -1.21
N LEU A 34 5.66 -8.67 -0.10
CA LEU A 34 5.06 -8.48 1.21
C LEU A 34 4.77 -6.99 1.39
N SER A 35 3.50 -6.67 1.59
CA SER A 35 3.08 -5.34 2.00
C SER A 35 2.83 -5.37 3.51
N ARG A 36 3.24 -4.32 4.23
CA ARG A 36 2.89 -4.20 5.64
C ARG A 36 1.35 -4.25 5.77
N PRO A 37 0.80 -5.02 6.72
CA PRO A 37 -0.63 -4.96 6.98
C PRO A 37 -0.99 -3.53 7.38
N PHE A 38 -2.15 -3.05 6.91
CA PHE A 38 -2.66 -1.74 7.31
C PHE A 38 -2.85 -1.70 8.82
N THR A 39 -2.50 -0.58 9.45
CA THR A 39 -2.75 -0.39 10.88
C THR A 39 -4.25 -0.29 11.15
N ALA A 40 -4.66 -0.52 12.40
CA ALA A 40 -6.06 -0.40 12.78
C ALA A 40 -6.61 1.01 12.49
N GLU A 41 -5.79 2.04 12.69
CA GLU A 41 -6.13 3.43 12.43
C GLU A 41 -6.34 3.68 10.93
N GLN A 42 -5.46 3.13 10.08
CA GLN A 42 -5.59 3.22 8.62
C GLN A 42 -6.86 2.53 8.14
N ILE A 43 -7.19 1.36 8.70
CA ILE A 43 -8.41 0.62 8.38
C ILE A 43 -9.64 1.41 8.85
N ALA A 44 -9.61 1.97 10.07
CA ALA A 44 -10.70 2.75 10.62
C ALA A 44 -10.97 4.01 9.77
N GLU A 45 -9.92 4.71 9.37
CA GLU A 45 -10.01 5.89 8.50
C GLU A 45 -10.56 5.51 7.11
N ALA A 46 -10.09 4.40 6.52
CA ALA A 46 -10.62 3.91 5.26
C ALA A 46 -12.12 3.57 5.36
N LYS A 47 -12.54 2.91 6.43
CA LYS A 47 -13.96 2.61 6.70
C LYS A 47 -14.78 3.90 6.87
N ARG A 48 -14.26 4.89 7.61
CA ARG A 48 -14.91 6.20 7.79
C ARG A 48 -15.13 6.90 6.45
N ARG A 49 -14.11 6.93 5.59
CA ARG A 49 -14.22 7.53 4.24
C ARG A 49 -15.21 6.79 3.34
N LEU A 50 -15.23 5.47 3.41
CA LEU A 50 -16.17 4.65 2.64
C LEU A 50 -17.62 4.86 3.08
N ALA A 51 -17.87 5.08 4.36
CA ALA A 51 -19.21 5.33 4.91
C ALA A 51 -19.67 6.79 4.76
N SER A 52 -18.78 7.71 4.41
CA SER A 52 -19.13 9.11 4.22
C SER A 52 -19.95 9.33 2.96
N ASP A 53 -20.87 10.29 3.05
CA ASP A 53 -21.68 10.88 1.98
C ASP A 53 -20.92 11.94 1.15
N GLN A 54 -19.62 12.13 1.41
CA GLN A 54 -18.78 13.02 0.63
C GLN A 54 -18.75 12.60 -0.86
N PRO A 55 -18.72 13.58 -1.78
CA PRO A 55 -18.69 13.31 -3.21
C PRO A 55 -17.44 12.51 -3.59
N ARG A 56 -17.64 11.46 -4.39
CA ARG A 56 -16.57 10.65 -4.96
C ARG A 56 -16.24 11.15 -6.35
N TYR A 57 -15.03 11.65 -6.52
CA TYR A 57 -14.56 12.14 -7.81
C TYR A 57 -13.87 11.03 -8.59
N THR A 58 -14.15 10.95 -9.89
CA THR A 58 -13.38 10.12 -10.80
C THR A 58 -11.99 10.72 -10.99
N THR A 59 -11.04 9.90 -11.45
CA THR A 59 -9.70 10.37 -11.83
C THR A 59 -9.78 11.54 -12.81
N GLU A 60 -10.69 11.49 -13.79
CA GLU A 60 -10.88 12.57 -14.77
C GLU A 60 -11.33 13.88 -14.12
N GLN A 61 -12.28 13.83 -13.18
CA GLN A 61 -12.76 15.02 -12.46
C GLN A 61 -11.66 15.66 -11.62
N VAL A 62 -10.85 14.84 -10.93
CA VAL A 62 -9.70 15.33 -10.17
C VAL A 62 -8.66 15.95 -11.09
N LEU A 63 -8.31 15.30 -12.20
CA LEU A 63 -7.34 15.82 -13.16
C LEU A 63 -7.82 17.11 -13.83
N ALA A 64 -9.10 17.22 -14.18
CA ALA A 64 -9.69 18.45 -14.71
C ALA A 64 -9.58 19.60 -13.69
N HIS A 65 -9.88 19.34 -12.43
CA HIS A 65 -9.73 20.33 -11.36
C HIS A 65 -8.27 20.77 -11.19
N LEU A 66 -7.33 19.82 -11.11
CA LEU A 66 -5.90 20.16 -10.97
C LEU A 66 -5.38 21.01 -12.14
N ARG A 67 -5.77 20.69 -13.38
CA ARG A 67 -5.41 21.52 -14.55
C ARG A 67 -6.00 22.92 -14.48
N SER A 68 -7.18 23.09 -13.88
CA SER A 68 -7.78 24.42 -13.71
C SER A 68 -7.07 25.30 -12.68
N LEU A 69 -6.33 24.69 -11.75
CA LEU A 69 -5.57 25.39 -10.70
C LEU A 69 -4.18 25.84 -11.15
N ASP A 70 -3.70 25.33 -12.28
CA ASP A 70 -2.37 25.64 -12.83
C ASP A 70 -2.51 26.30 -14.21
N PRO A 71 -3.03 27.55 -14.28
CA PRO A 71 -3.09 28.30 -15.52
C PRO A 71 -1.68 28.77 -15.88
N SER A 72 -1.00 28.00 -16.73
CA SER A 72 0.20 28.46 -17.44
C SER A 72 -0.13 29.59 -18.42
#